data_AF-A0A1B8B0P5-F1
#
_entry.id   AF-A0A1B8B0P5-F1
#
_cell.length_a   1.000
_cell.length_b   1.000
_cell.length_c   1.000
_cell.angle_alpha   90.00
_cell.angle_beta   90.00
_cell.angle_gamma   90.00
#
_symmetry.space_group_name_H-M   'P 1'
#
loop_
_entity.id
_entity.type
_entity.pdbx_description
1 polymer ?
#
loop_
_entity_poly.entity_id
_entity_poly.type
_entity_poly.pdbx_seq_one_letter_code
_entity_poly.pdbx_strand_id
1 'polypeptide(L)'
;MKFTAVAIAAIVSMAAASPLDAATGGCKPGTYSCTPDKTGWQICDVTGKYVAAGACPPKTSCVFYKKSASPYCVPPGFKFPQN
;
A
#
# COMPACT_ATOMS: atom_id res chain seq x y z
N MET A 1 48.66 1.56 -37.83
CA MET A 1 47.90 2.83 -37.95
C MET A 1 46.99 2.94 -36.74
N LYS A 2 47.09 4.03 -35.99
CA LYS A 2 46.31 4.29 -34.77
C LYS A 2 44.94 4.83 -35.20
N PHE A 3 43.89 4.04 -35.07
CA PHE A 3 42.52 4.51 -35.33
C PHE A 3 41.95 5.05 -34.02
N THR A 4 41.63 6.33 -34.05
CA THR A 4 41.15 7.14 -32.93
C THR A 4 39.82 6.60 -32.40
N ALA A 5 39.80 6.30 -31.11
CA ALA A 5 38.63 5.84 -30.38
C ALA A 5 37.55 6.94 -30.36
N VAL A 6 36.40 6.66 -30.98
CA VAL A 6 35.19 7.48 -30.83
C VAL A 6 34.49 7.01 -29.56
N ALA A 7 34.67 7.76 -28.47
CA ALA A 7 33.94 7.53 -27.23
C ALA A 7 32.51 8.10 -27.37
N ILE A 8 31.54 7.21 -27.62
CA ILE A 8 30.12 7.55 -27.59
C ILE A 8 29.72 7.64 -26.12
N ALA A 9 29.67 8.86 -25.57
CA ALA A 9 29.13 9.11 -24.24
C ALA A 9 27.62 8.86 -24.26
N ALA A 10 27.21 7.66 -23.84
CA ALA A 10 25.81 7.32 -23.61
C ALA A 10 25.32 8.07 -22.37
N ILE A 11 24.56 9.15 -22.59
CA ILE A 11 23.76 9.83 -21.58
C ILE A 11 22.65 8.88 -21.10
N VAL A 12 22.91 8.14 -20.04
CA VAL A 12 21.89 7.37 -19.33
C VAL A 12 20.98 8.37 -18.63
N SER A 13 19.87 8.74 -19.27
CA SER A 13 18.82 9.49 -18.61
C SER A 13 18.15 8.56 -17.62
N MET A 14 18.68 8.52 -16.40
CA MET A 14 18.00 7.92 -15.27
C MET A 14 16.84 8.84 -14.92
N ALA A 15 15.68 8.65 -15.56
CA ALA A 15 14.44 9.15 -15.02
C ALA A 15 14.26 8.44 -13.67
N ALA A 16 14.71 9.10 -12.60
CA ALA A 16 14.40 8.68 -11.25
C ALA A 16 12.88 8.69 -11.13
N ALA A 17 12.26 7.52 -11.18
CA ALA A 17 10.89 7.36 -10.72
C ALA A 17 10.93 7.61 -9.21
N SER A 18 10.87 8.88 -8.81
CA SER A 18 10.60 9.25 -7.44
C SER A 18 9.25 8.61 -7.10
N PRO A 19 9.16 7.76 -6.06
CA PRO A 19 7.85 7.44 -5.52
C PRO A 19 7.23 8.79 -5.14
N LEU A 20 6.01 9.04 -5.59
CA LEU A 20 5.23 10.24 -5.26
C LEU A 20 4.99 10.39 -3.74
N ASP A 21 5.44 9.42 -2.94
CA ASP A 21 5.23 9.31 -1.51
C ASP A 21 6.26 10.08 -0.69
N ALA A 22 5.93 11.31 -0.31
CA ALA A 22 6.37 11.86 0.98
C ALA A 22 5.65 13.11 1.50
N ALA A 23 4.75 13.78 0.78
CA ALA A 23 4.34 15.14 1.20
C ALA A 23 2.84 15.49 1.21
N THR A 24 1.93 14.57 0.86
CA THR A 24 0.49 14.92 0.83
C THR A 24 -0.37 13.84 1.46
N GLY A 25 -0.46 13.79 2.81
CA GLY A 25 -1.56 13.20 3.59
C GLY A 25 -2.16 11.84 3.18
N GLY A 26 -1.46 11.06 2.36
CA GLY A 26 -1.97 9.87 1.67
C GLY A 26 -1.53 8.58 2.36
N CYS A 27 -1.99 7.46 1.82
CA CYS A 27 -1.61 6.13 2.29
C CYS A 27 -0.48 5.54 1.44
N LYS A 28 0.24 4.55 1.98
CA LYS A 28 1.27 3.81 1.25
C LYS A 28 0.60 2.81 0.29
N PRO A 29 0.87 2.84 -1.03
CA PRO A 29 0.30 1.89 -1.98
C PRO A 29 0.45 0.42 -1.57
N GLY A 30 -0.57 -0.38 -1.80
CA GLY A 30 -0.61 -1.81 -1.45
C GLY A 30 -0.84 -2.12 0.03
N THR A 31 -1.05 -1.10 0.86
CA THR A 31 -1.46 -1.29 2.26
C THR A 31 -2.97 -1.39 2.40
N TYR A 32 -3.40 -2.05 3.47
CA TYR A 32 -4.80 -2.22 3.81
C TYR A 32 -5.14 -1.42 5.06
N SER A 33 -6.40 -1.00 5.19
CA SER A 33 -6.94 -0.44 6.43
C SER A 33 -8.39 -0.87 6.60
N CYS A 34 -8.88 -0.88 7.84
CA CYS A 34 -10.32 -0.83 8.07
C CYS A 34 -10.86 0.54 7.64
N THR A 35 -12.14 0.57 7.22
CA THR A 35 -12.86 1.83 7.06
C THR A 35 -13.04 2.52 8.42
N PRO A 36 -13.21 3.86 8.46
CA PRO A 36 -13.37 4.59 9.73
C PRO A 36 -14.55 4.12 10.59
N ASP A 37 -15.64 3.70 9.95
CA ASP A 37 -16.85 3.15 10.58
C ASP A 37 -16.74 1.66 10.93
N LYS A 38 -15.61 1.01 10.58
CA LYS A 38 -15.32 -0.41 10.80
C LYS A 38 -16.29 -1.38 10.12
N THR A 39 -17.09 -0.91 9.16
CA THR A 39 -18.05 -1.75 8.43
C THR A 39 -17.41 -2.48 7.25
N GLY A 40 -16.15 -2.20 6.94
CA GLY A 40 -15.44 -2.85 5.83
C GLY A 40 -13.95 -2.55 5.86
N TRP A 41 -13.30 -2.77 4.72
CA TRP A 41 -11.89 -2.48 4.53
C TRP A 41 -11.62 -1.78 3.20
N GLN A 42 -10.48 -1.11 3.16
CA GLN A 42 -10.01 -0.30 2.05
C GLN A 42 -8.56 -0.65 1.72
N ILE A 43 -8.21 -0.54 0.45
CA ILE A 43 -6.85 -0.73 -0.07
C ILE A 43 -6.31 0.63 -0.48
N CYS A 44 -5.04 0.87 -0.20
CA CYS A 44 -4.36 2.01 -0.76
C CYS A 44 -3.96 1.71 -2.21
N ASP A 45 -4.52 2.45 -3.15
CA ASP A 45 -4.17 2.33 -4.56
C ASP A 45 -2.79 2.95 -4.87
N VAL A 46 -2.36 2.82 -6.13
CA VAL A 46 -1.07 3.35 -6.61
C VAL A 46 -1.00 4.88 -6.65
N THR A 47 -2.12 5.57 -6.43
CA THR A 47 -2.19 7.03 -6.34
C THR A 47 -2.09 7.53 -4.90
N GLY A 48 -1.91 6.64 -3.93
CA GLY A 48 -1.83 6.97 -2.50
C GLY A 48 -3.20 7.27 -1.87
N LYS A 49 -4.28 6.79 -2.48
CA LYS A 49 -5.66 6.99 -2.00
C LYS A 49 -6.29 5.69 -1.54
N TYR A 50 -7.05 5.75 -0.46
CA TYR A 50 -7.86 4.62 -0.02
C TYR A 50 -9.08 4.46 -0.92
N VAL A 51 -9.25 3.25 -1.43
CA VAL A 51 -10.43 2.81 -2.18
C VAL A 51 -11.11 1.67 -1.43
N ALA A 52 -12.45 1.66 -1.43
CA ALA A 52 -13.22 0.59 -0.79
C ALA A 52 -12.91 -0.76 -1.45
N ALA A 53 -12.58 -1.76 -0.65
CA ALA A 53 -12.17 -3.09 -1.13
C ALA A 53 -13.11 -4.22 -0.65
N GLY A 54 -13.92 -3.97 0.37
CA GLY A 54 -15.00 -4.86 0.76
C GLY A 54 -15.73 -4.43 2.01
N ALA A 55 -16.85 -5.10 2.28
CA ALA A 55 -17.72 -4.87 3.42
C ALA A 55 -17.73 -6.09 4.33
N CYS A 56 -17.81 -5.85 5.64
CA CYS A 56 -17.96 -6.88 6.64
C CYS A 56 -19.41 -7.37 6.71
N PRO A 57 -19.62 -8.70 6.89
CA PRO A 57 -20.95 -9.24 7.10
C PRO A 57 -21.67 -8.61 8.32
N PRO A 58 -23.01 -8.65 8.36
CA PRO A 58 -23.77 -8.20 9.52
C PRO A 58 -23.26 -8.84 10.82
N LYS A 59 -23.29 -8.08 11.92
CA LYS A 59 -22.82 -8.50 13.26
C LYS A 59 -21.33 -8.83 13.34
N THR A 60 -20.51 -8.34 12.39
CA THR A 60 -19.05 -8.36 12.49
C THR A 60 -18.50 -6.95 12.40
N SER A 61 -17.25 -6.74 12.78
CA SER A 61 -16.56 -5.46 12.61
C SER A 61 -15.16 -5.68 12.10
N CYS A 62 -14.67 -4.74 11.28
CA CYS A 62 -13.31 -4.76 10.80
C CYS A 62 -12.33 -4.48 11.95
N VAL A 63 -11.34 -5.35 12.11
CA VAL A 63 -10.20 -5.17 13.00
C VAL A 63 -8.91 -5.44 12.23
N PHE A 64 -7.97 -4.50 12.31
CA PHE A 64 -6.67 -4.65 11.65
C PHE A 64 -5.74 -5.51 12.50
N TYR A 65 -5.29 -6.64 11.95
CA TYR A 65 -4.32 -7.51 12.60
C TYR A 65 -2.91 -7.14 12.14
N LYS A 66 -2.16 -6.52 13.05
CA LYS A 66 -0.81 -6.01 12.75
C LYS A 66 0.16 -7.09 12.28
N LYS A 67 0.04 -8.32 12.79
CA LYS A 67 0.98 -9.41 12.47
C LYS A 67 0.93 -9.85 11.01
N SER A 68 -0.27 -9.87 10.41
CA SER A 68 -0.43 -10.16 8.98
C SER A 68 -0.61 -8.89 8.14
N ALA A 69 -0.50 -7.70 8.75
CA ALA A 69 -0.76 -6.41 8.12
C ALA A 69 -2.08 -6.36 7.34
N SER A 70 -3.12 -7.03 7.85
CA SER A 70 -4.38 -7.24 7.13
C SER A 70 -5.63 -6.97 8.00
N PRO A 71 -6.72 -6.46 7.40
CA PRO A 71 -8.02 -6.31 8.04
C PRO A 71 -8.77 -7.65 8.06
N TYR A 72 -9.52 -7.91 9.14
CA TYR A 72 -10.40 -9.06 9.26
C TYR A 72 -11.76 -8.62 9.81
N CYS A 73 -12.83 -9.17 9.24
CA CYS A 73 -14.16 -9.05 9.81
C CYS A 73 -14.33 -10.10 10.91
N VAL A 74 -14.45 -9.65 12.15
CA VAL A 74 -14.49 -10.54 13.31
C VAL A 74 -15.79 -10.34 14.09
N PRO A 75 -16.34 -11.41 14.70
CA PRO A 75 -17.50 -11.27 15.59
C PRO A 75 -17.12 -10.53 16.89
N PRO A 76 -18.10 -10.00 17.63
CA PRO A 76 -17.86 -9.40 18.94
C PRO A 76 -17.11 -10.37 19.87
N GLY A 77 -16.12 -9.86 20.59
CA GLY A 77 -15.34 -10.64 21.55
C GLY A 77 -14.19 -11.47 20.95
N PHE A 78 -14.05 -11.53 19.62
CA PHE A 78 -12.93 -12.22 18.99
C PHE A 78 -11.57 -11.66 19.43
N LYS A 79 -10.58 -12.54 19.59
CA LYS A 79 -9.19 -12.20 19.93
C LYS A 79 -8.24 -12.87 18.95
N PHE A 80 -7.32 -12.10 18.39
CA PHE A 80 -6.23 -12.66 17.59
C PHE A 80 -5.24 -13.43 18.49
N PRO A 81 -4.55 -14.46 17.95
CA PRO A 81 -3.44 -15.12 18.64
C PRO A 81 -2.36 -14.10 19.04
N GLN A 82 -1.75 -14.28 20.22
CA GLN A 82 -0.83 -13.30 20.81
C GLN A 82 0.66 -13.58 20.58
N ASN A 83 1.04 -14.62 19.82
CA ASN A 83 2.43 -15.05 19.64
C ASN A 83 3.41 -13.93 19.30
#